data_AF-A0A0B8QCE5-F1
#
_entry.id   AF-A0A0B8QCE5-F1
#
_cell.length_a   1.000
_cell.length_b   1.000
_cell.length_c   1.000
_cell.angle_alpha   90.00
_cell.angle_beta   90.00
_cell.angle_gamma   90.00
#
_symmetry.space_group_name_H-M   'P 1'
#
loop_
_entity.id
_entity.type
_entity.pdbx_description
1 polymer ?
#
loop_
_entity_poly.entity_id
_entity_poly.type
_entity_poly.pdbx_seq_one_letter_code
_entity_poly.pdbx_strand_id
1 'polypeptide(L)'
;MQVGMQFETNKHGLVTVIEYYNTHTVVVAFQNTGNIRATTAAKLRRGDIVDRNVPAQSSMVGSKIMSASHGQLTIVKVESSNIVVLESEDGEEVRMLMAKVKKFQETYAQLHSEPHNDDAENKPKSLDSLTKRSKKTKDVNKMLKNMIKNYGE
;
A
#
# COMPACT_ATOMS: atom_id res chain seq x y z
N MET A 1 9.85 21.10 -16.55
CA MET A 1 10.17 19.66 -16.38
C MET A 1 11.59 19.50 -16.81
N GLN A 2 12.42 18.90 -15.98
CA GLN A 2 13.83 18.67 -16.29
C GLN A 2 14.04 17.18 -16.59
N VAL A 3 14.93 16.90 -17.55
CA VAL A 3 15.37 15.53 -17.86
C VAL A 3 16.08 14.94 -16.65
N GLY A 4 15.75 13.69 -16.30
CA GLY A 4 16.26 13.00 -15.12
C GLY A 4 15.41 13.17 -13.86
N MET A 5 14.36 14.00 -13.87
CA MET A 5 13.44 14.11 -12.74
C MET A 5 12.61 12.84 -12.57
N GLN A 6 12.39 12.45 -11.32
CA GLN A 6 11.53 11.32 -10.95
C GLN A 6 10.17 11.82 -10.48
N PHE A 7 9.13 11.08 -10.84
CA PHE A 7 7.74 11.33 -10.47
C PHE A 7 7.08 10.03 -10.02
N GLU A 8 6.28 10.12 -8.96
CA GLU A 8 5.47 8.99 -8.50
C GLU A 8 4.14 8.95 -9.26
N THR A 9 3.75 7.76 -9.72
CA THR A 9 2.45 7.53 -10.37
C THR A 9 1.47 6.88 -9.39
N ASN A 10 0.19 7.11 -9.62
CA ASN A 10 -0.86 6.61 -8.75
C ASN A 10 -0.99 5.07 -8.74
N LYS A 11 -0.44 4.39 -9.76
CA LYS A 11 -0.72 2.96 -10.04
C LYS A 11 0.53 2.12 -10.35
N HIS A 12 1.55 2.73 -10.96
CA HIS A 12 2.68 1.98 -11.55
C HIS A 12 4.04 2.32 -10.90
N GLY A 13 4.03 3.02 -9.76
CA GLY A 13 5.25 3.38 -9.03
C GLY A 13 5.99 4.55 -9.66
N LEU A 14 7.32 4.54 -9.51
CA LEU A 14 8.21 5.63 -9.91
C LEU A 14 8.50 5.63 -11.41
N VAL A 15 8.58 6.85 -11.95
CA VAL A 15 8.81 7.13 -13.36
C VAL A 15 9.88 8.21 -13.50
N THR A 16 10.83 8.00 -14.41
CA THR A 16 11.90 8.96 -14.71
C THR A 16 11.67 9.62 -16.05
N VAL A 17 11.84 10.94 -16.15
CA VAL A 17 11.80 11.67 -17.42
C VAL A 17 13.10 11.45 -18.18
N ILE A 18 13.03 10.84 -19.36
CA ILE A 18 14.19 10.63 -20.23
C ILE A 18 14.35 11.84 -21.17
N GLU A 19 13.27 12.29 -21.79
CA GLU A 19 13.32 13.41 -22.74
C GLU A 19 12.10 14.31 -22.59
N TYR A 20 12.31 15.61 -22.80
CA TYR A 20 11.26 16.62 -22.77
C TYR A 20 11.32 17.45 -24.04
N TYR A 21 10.35 17.27 -24.93
CA TYR A 21 10.24 18.04 -26.17
C TYR A 21 9.29 19.21 -26.02
N ASN A 22 8.07 18.95 -25.51
CA ASN A 22 7.07 19.98 -25.26
C ASN A 22 6.09 19.54 -24.15
N THR A 23 5.12 20.40 -23.83
CA THR A 23 4.10 20.12 -22.79
C THR A 23 3.20 18.93 -23.12
N HIS A 24 3.10 18.54 -24.39
CA HIS A 24 2.29 17.44 -24.88
C HIS A 24 3.08 16.14 -25.08
N THR A 25 4.40 16.23 -25.15
CA THR A 25 5.32 15.16 -25.54
C THR A 25 6.51 15.14 -24.60
N VAL A 26 6.34 14.34 -23.56
CA VAL A 26 7.35 14.03 -22.54
C VAL A 26 7.58 12.53 -22.58
N VAL A 27 8.82 12.10 -22.82
CA VAL A 27 9.19 10.69 -22.85
C VAL A 27 9.64 10.29 -21.46
N VAL A 28 9.01 9.26 -20.92
CA VAL A 28 9.25 8.79 -19.56
C VAL A 28 9.51 7.29 -19.54
N ALA A 29 10.34 6.84 -18.60
CA ALA A 29 10.60 5.42 -18.31
C ALA A 29 10.05 5.03 -16.95
N PHE A 30 9.33 3.90 -16.89
CA PHE A 30 8.90 3.30 -15.64
C PHE A 30 10.05 2.54 -15.01
N GLN A 31 10.36 2.82 -13.74
CA GLN A 31 11.49 2.18 -13.05
C GLN A 31 11.24 0.69 -12.79
N ASN A 32 9.98 0.30 -12.57
CA ASN A 32 9.62 -1.08 -12.25
C ASN A 32 9.71 -2.02 -13.45
N THR A 33 9.43 -1.51 -14.66
CA THR A 33 9.26 -2.33 -15.87
C THR A 33 10.28 -2.01 -16.95
N GLY A 34 10.98 -0.88 -16.84
CA GLY A 34 11.86 -0.38 -17.90
C GLY A 34 11.11 0.12 -19.14
N ASN A 35 9.76 0.08 -19.14
CA ASN A 35 8.98 0.49 -20.29
C ASN A 35 9.09 2.00 -20.51
N ILE A 36 9.26 2.39 -21.77
CA ILE A 36 9.35 3.78 -22.18
C ILE A 36 8.03 4.20 -22.83
N ARG A 37 7.53 5.37 -22.47
CA ARG A 37 6.26 5.89 -22.98
C ARG A 37 6.28 7.40 -23.13
N ALA A 38 5.65 7.89 -24.20
CA ALA A 38 5.35 9.31 -24.36
C ALA A 38 4.02 9.68 -23.67
N THR A 39 4.01 10.79 -22.94
CA THR A 39 2.87 11.33 -22.23
C THR A 39 2.88 12.85 -22.21
N THR A 40 1.80 13.47 -21.73
CA THR A 40 1.72 14.92 -21.55
C THR A 40 2.23 15.33 -20.18
N ALA A 41 2.83 16.53 -20.08
CA ALA A 41 3.31 17.08 -18.82
C ALA A 41 2.19 17.22 -17.77
N ALA A 42 0.97 17.52 -18.21
CA ALA A 42 -0.20 17.61 -17.32
C ALA A 42 -0.60 16.26 -16.71
N LYS A 43 -0.41 15.15 -17.43
CA LYS A 43 -0.67 13.79 -16.89
C LYS A 43 0.43 13.35 -15.94
N LEU A 44 1.69 13.66 -16.27
CA LEU A 44 2.84 13.36 -15.41
C LEU A 44 2.74 14.05 -14.04
N ARG A 45 2.39 15.34 -14.00
CA ARG A 45 2.22 16.06 -12.72
C ARG A 45 1.06 15.53 -11.87
N ARG A 46 0.03 14.95 -12.48
CA ARG A 46 -1.12 14.35 -11.79
C ARG A 46 -0.89 12.90 -11.37
N GLY A 47 0.21 12.28 -11.81
CA GLY A 47 0.46 10.86 -11.59
C GLY A 47 -0.45 9.93 -12.44
N ASP A 48 -1.18 10.47 -13.42
CA ASP A 48 -2.15 9.74 -14.27
C ASP A 48 -1.47 9.08 -15.49
N ILE A 49 -0.37 8.39 -15.25
CA ILE A 49 0.35 7.65 -16.28
C ILE A 49 0.20 6.16 -16.00
N VAL A 50 -0.26 5.46 -17.04
CA VAL A 50 -0.51 4.03 -17.01
C VAL A 50 0.49 3.33 -17.90
N ASP A 51 1.09 2.25 -17.39
CA ASP A 51 1.80 1.29 -18.22
C ASP A 51 0.76 0.31 -18.80
N ARG A 52 0.72 0.16 -20.13
CA ARG A 52 -0.27 -0.71 -20.78
C ARG A 52 0.10 -2.19 -20.67
N ASN A 53 1.38 -2.49 -20.49
CA ASN A 53 1.89 -3.85 -20.46
C ASN A 53 1.81 -4.48 -19.07
N VAL A 54 1.54 -3.68 -18.03
CA VAL A 54 1.55 -4.14 -16.64
C VAL A 54 0.30 -3.64 -15.92
N PRO A 55 -0.35 -4.48 -15.08
CA PRO A 55 -1.57 -4.07 -14.39
C PRO A 55 -1.32 -2.97 -13.36
N ALA A 56 -2.38 -2.22 -13.06
CA ALA A 56 -2.43 -1.03 -12.20
C ALA A 56 -1.94 -1.18 -10.74
N GLN A 57 -1.45 -2.35 -10.34
CA GLN A 57 -0.89 -2.64 -9.02
C GLN A 57 0.62 -2.93 -9.09
N SER A 58 1.29 -2.42 -10.13
CA SER A 58 2.74 -2.64 -10.33
C SER A 58 3.60 -1.93 -9.28
N SER A 59 3.05 -1.03 -8.46
CA SER A 59 3.79 -0.35 -7.40
C SER A 59 4.37 -1.31 -6.36
N MET A 60 3.80 -2.51 -6.21
CA MET A 60 4.29 -3.52 -5.25
C MET A 60 5.47 -4.35 -5.77
N VAL A 61 5.84 -4.22 -7.05
CA VAL A 61 6.98 -4.92 -7.64
C VAL A 61 8.27 -4.45 -6.97
N GLY A 62 9.12 -5.40 -6.55
CA GLY A 62 10.35 -5.17 -5.79
C GLY A 62 10.18 -5.19 -4.27
N SER A 63 8.95 -5.22 -3.75
CA SER A 63 8.73 -5.36 -2.31
C SER A 63 9.07 -6.76 -1.83
N LYS A 64 9.84 -6.86 -0.74
CA LYS A 64 10.12 -8.12 -0.05
C LYS A 64 9.00 -8.44 0.93
N ILE A 65 8.55 -9.69 0.92
CA ILE A 65 7.57 -10.21 1.88
C ILE A 65 8.15 -11.43 2.57
N MET A 66 7.77 -11.65 3.83
CA MET A 66 8.10 -12.87 4.55
C MET A 66 6.89 -13.79 4.53
N SER A 67 7.06 -15.00 3.99
CA SER A 67 6.05 -16.05 4.06
C SER A 67 6.48 -17.12 5.06
N ALA A 68 5.53 -17.59 5.88
CA ALA A 68 5.81 -18.64 6.86
C ALA A 68 6.24 -19.98 6.21
N SER A 69 5.89 -20.22 4.94
CA SER A 69 6.18 -21.47 4.24
C SER A 69 7.40 -21.42 3.32
N HIS A 70 7.73 -20.24 2.78
CA HIS A 70 8.79 -20.09 1.75
C HIS A 70 9.86 -19.06 2.13
N GLY A 71 9.85 -18.53 3.35
CA GLY A 71 10.84 -17.54 3.78
C GLY A 71 10.67 -16.19 3.06
N GLN A 72 11.79 -15.56 2.70
CA GLN A 72 11.81 -14.24 2.07
C GLN A 72 11.50 -14.35 0.57
N LEU A 73 10.43 -13.71 0.14
CA LEU A 73 9.98 -13.68 -1.25
C LEU A 73 10.03 -12.25 -1.79
N THR A 74 10.47 -12.07 -3.02
CA THR A 74 10.46 -10.79 -3.73
C THR A 74 9.33 -10.76 -4.75
N ILE A 75 8.52 -9.70 -4.75
CA ILE A 75 7.45 -9.54 -5.73
C ILE A 75 8.07 -9.17 -7.08
N VAL A 76 8.02 -10.08 -8.05
CA VAL A 76 8.55 -9.83 -9.40
C VAL A 76 7.48 -9.23 -10.30
N LYS A 77 6.26 -9.76 -10.25
CA LYS A 77 5.19 -9.34 -11.15
C LYS A 77 3.83 -9.46 -10.50
N VAL A 78 2.99 -8.46 -10.74
CA VAL A 78 1.56 -8.53 -10.44
C VAL A 78 0.82 -8.78 -11.74
N GLU A 79 -0.08 -9.75 -11.78
CA GLU A 79 -0.95 -10.03 -12.92
C GLU A 79 -2.37 -9.50 -12.68
N SER A 80 -3.13 -9.29 -13.76
CA SER A 80 -4.48 -8.71 -13.71
C SER A 80 -5.52 -9.59 -13.00
N SER A 81 -5.22 -10.87 -12.79
CA SER A 81 -6.14 -11.84 -12.18
C SER A 81 -6.03 -11.93 -10.65
N ASN A 82 -5.55 -10.88 -9.96
CA ASN A 82 -5.21 -10.89 -8.53
C ASN A 82 -4.15 -11.94 -8.15
N ILE A 83 -3.36 -12.39 -9.12
CA ILE A 83 -2.26 -13.33 -8.90
C ILE A 83 -0.97 -12.50 -8.87
N VAL A 84 -0.12 -12.80 -7.90
CA VAL A 84 1.20 -12.19 -7.72
C VAL A 84 2.23 -13.28 -7.90
N VAL A 85 3.17 -13.04 -8.82
CA VAL A 85 4.34 -13.88 -9.03
C VAL A 85 5.44 -13.35 -8.12
N LEU A 86 5.89 -14.23 -7.24
CA LEU A 86 6.92 -14.02 -6.25
C LEU A 86 8.11 -14.90 -6.62
N GLU A 87 9.31 -14.45 -6.28
CA GLU A 87 10.54 -15.22 -6.46
C GLU A 87 11.22 -15.39 -5.10
N SER A 88 11.59 -16.63 -4.77
CA SER A 88 12.40 -16.96 -3.59
C SER A 88 13.88 -16.64 -3.83
N GLU A 89 14.69 -16.59 -2.77
CA GLU A 89 16.14 -16.43 -2.87
C GLU A 89 16.81 -17.54 -3.71
N ASP A 90 16.20 -18.74 -3.73
CA ASP A 90 16.63 -19.89 -4.53
C ASP A 90 16.20 -19.83 -6.01
N GLY A 91 15.52 -18.75 -6.44
CA GLY A 91 15.01 -18.59 -7.80
C GLY A 91 13.72 -19.37 -8.09
N GLU A 92 13.06 -19.91 -7.07
CA GLU A 92 11.76 -20.57 -7.24
C GLU A 92 10.63 -19.56 -7.45
N GLU A 93 9.87 -19.71 -8.54
CA GLU A 93 8.68 -18.92 -8.81
C GLU A 93 7.47 -19.42 -8.01
N VAL A 94 6.97 -18.59 -7.09
CA VAL A 94 5.78 -18.88 -6.29
C VAL A 94 4.63 -17.97 -6.71
N ARG A 95 3.50 -18.56 -7.09
CA ARG A 95 2.28 -17.81 -7.45
C ARG A 95 1.33 -17.77 -6.26
N MET A 96 0.98 -16.56 -5.82
CA MET A 96 0.02 -16.38 -4.71
C MET A 96 -1.09 -15.41 -5.06
N LEU A 97 -2.21 -15.53 -4.34
CA LEU A 97 -3.29 -14.56 -4.37
C LEU A 97 -2.88 -13.26 -3.67
N MET A 98 -3.22 -12.13 -4.28
CA MET A 98 -2.97 -10.78 -3.76
C MET A 98 -3.48 -10.59 -2.33
N ALA A 99 -4.65 -11.16 -1.99
CA ALA A 99 -5.21 -11.09 -0.65
C ALA A 99 -4.32 -11.73 0.42
N LYS A 100 -3.60 -12.80 0.07
CA LYS A 100 -2.66 -13.47 0.97
C LYS A 100 -1.37 -12.67 1.11
N VAL A 101 -0.88 -12.10 0.00
CA VAL A 101 0.30 -11.21 -0.02
C VAL A 101 0.09 -9.96 0.84
N LYS A 102 -1.08 -9.32 0.77
CA LYS A 102 -1.41 -8.17 1.62
C LYS A 102 -1.41 -8.52 3.11
N LYS A 103 -1.96 -9.68 3.49
CA LYS A 103 -1.87 -10.16 4.88
C LYS A 103 -0.42 -10.33 5.30
N PHE A 104 0.43 -10.92 4.46
CA PHE A 104 1.87 -11.03 4.77
C PHE A 104 2.55 -9.67 4.91
N GLN A 105 2.21 -8.68 4.06
CA GLN A 105 2.71 -7.31 4.21
C GLN A 105 2.26 -6.67 5.52
N GLU A 106 0.99 -6.81 5.91
CA GLU A 106 0.47 -6.31 7.19
C GLU A 106 1.15 -6.99 8.38
N THR A 107 1.35 -8.30 8.32
CA THR A 107 2.01 -9.05 9.41
C THR A 107 3.49 -8.67 9.51
N TYR A 108 4.17 -8.50 8.38
CA TYR A 108 5.57 -8.05 8.34
C TYR A 108 5.72 -6.62 8.87
N ALA A 109 4.83 -5.70 8.47
CA ALA A 109 4.80 -4.34 8.99
C ALA A 109 4.53 -4.27 10.50
N GLN A 110 3.70 -5.17 11.03
CA GLN A 110 3.46 -5.29 12.48
C GLN A 110 4.65 -5.87 13.25
N LEU A 111 5.48 -6.70 12.60
CA LEU A 111 6.65 -7.33 13.22
C LEU A 111 7.93 -6.49 13.11
N HIS A 112 8.07 -5.68 12.06
CA HIS A 112 9.24 -4.85 11.78
C HIS A 112 8.97 -3.35 11.91
N SER A 113 7.86 -2.96 12.54
CA SER A 113 7.73 -1.59 13.06
C SER A 113 8.70 -1.43 14.23
N GLU A 114 9.95 -1.09 13.93
CA GLU A 114 10.77 -0.37 14.90
C GLU A 114 10.07 0.95 15.25
N PRO A 115 10.11 1.38 16.53
CA PRO A 115 9.40 2.57 16.97
C PRO A 115 10.14 3.81 16.47
N HIS A 116 9.81 4.29 15.28
CA HIS A 116 10.20 5.65 14.89
C HIS A 116 9.21 6.67 15.47
N ASN A 117 9.65 7.27 16.59
CA ASN A 117 9.68 8.72 16.83
C ASN A 117 9.94 9.47 15.50
N ASP A 118 9.28 10.55 15.10
CA ASP A 118 8.72 11.68 15.84
C ASP A 118 7.54 12.34 15.07
N ASP A 119 6.80 13.20 15.78
CA ASP A 119 6.00 14.33 15.28
C ASP A 119 4.62 14.13 14.62
N ALA A 120 3.75 13.34 15.23
CA ALA A 120 2.30 13.46 14.96
C ALA A 120 1.46 13.53 16.25
N GLU A 121 1.12 14.77 16.59
CA GLU A 121 -0.04 15.18 17.39
C GLU A 121 -0.13 14.62 18.82
N ASN A 122 0.37 15.44 19.74
CA ASN A 122 -0.04 15.48 21.14
C ASN A 122 -1.54 15.89 21.25
N LYS A 123 -2.45 15.06 20.73
CA LYS A 123 -3.87 15.15 21.05
C LYS A 123 -4.07 14.48 22.40
N PRO A 124 -4.71 15.14 23.39
CA PRO A 124 -4.98 14.51 24.67
C PRO A 124 -5.81 13.26 24.43
N LYS A 125 -5.21 12.09 24.67
CA LYS A 125 -5.92 10.82 24.69
C LYS A 125 -7.00 10.93 25.76
N SER A 126 -8.26 11.01 25.33
CA SER A 126 -9.42 11.06 26.23
C SER A 126 -9.34 9.91 27.23
N LEU A 127 -9.72 10.13 28.49
CA LEU A 127 -9.77 9.09 29.53
C LEU A 127 -10.58 7.85 29.07
N ASP A 128 -11.53 8.03 28.15
CA ASP A 128 -12.29 6.95 27.52
C ASP A 128 -11.40 5.96 26.74
N SER A 129 -10.30 6.44 26.15
CA SER A 129 -9.34 5.63 25.37
C SER A 129 -8.38 4.82 26.22
N LEU A 130 -8.14 5.23 27.47
CA LEU A 130 -7.34 4.45 28.44
C LEU A 130 -8.15 3.33 29.10
N THR A 131 -9.48 3.44 29.12
CA THR A 131 -10.32 2.37 29.64
C THR A 131 -10.56 1.33 28.54
N LYS A 132 -10.00 0.12 28.70
CA LYS A 132 -10.28 -1.04 27.82
C LYS A 132 -11.71 -1.57 28.01
N ARG A 133 -12.72 -0.71 27.91
CA ARG A 133 -14.12 -1.14 27.98
C ARG A 133 -14.53 -1.60 26.59
N SER A 134 -14.55 -2.92 26.40
CA SER A 134 -15.04 -3.54 25.17
C SER A 134 -16.44 -3.02 24.81
N LYS A 135 -16.76 -2.96 23.51
CA LYS A 135 -18.09 -2.57 23.03
C LYS A 135 -19.21 -3.33 23.74
N LYS A 136 -19.00 -4.63 23.97
CA LYS A 136 -19.88 -5.53 24.72
C LYS A 136 -20.18 -5.02 26.14
N THR A 137 -19.17 -4.55 26.88
CA THR A 137 -19.37 -4.02 28.25
C THR A 137 -20.07 -2.66 28.27
N LYS A 138 -19.94 -1.84 27.21
CA LYS A 138 -20.71 -0.59 27.08
C LYS A 138 -22.19 -0.88 26.81
N ASP A 139 -22.47 -1.84 25.94
CA ASP A 139 -23.84 -2.22 25.56
C ASP A 139 -24.59 -2.87 26.73
N VAL A 140 -23.94 -3.74 27.51
CA VAL A 140 -24.52 -4.35 28.72
C VAL A 140 -24.90 -3.28 29.76
N ASN A 141 -24.03 -2.31 30.03
CA ASN A 141 -24.32 -1.24 30.99
C ASN A 141 -25.45 -0.31 30.51
N LYS A 142 -25.59 -0.10 29.20
CA LYS A 142 -26.70 0.66 28.62
C LYS A 142 -28.01 -0.10 28.79
N MET A 143 -28.01 -1.41 28.56
CA MET A 143 -29.17 -2.28 28.76
C MET A 143 -29.63 -2.29 30.23
N LEU A 144 -28.69 -2.50 31.16
CA LEU A 144 -28.97 -2.48 32.60
C LEU A 144 -29.55 -1.13 33.06
N LYS A 145 -28.97 -0.01 32.62
CA LYS A 145 -29.50 1.32 32.95
C LYS A 145 -30.93 1.52 32.43
N ASN A 146 -31.22 1.07 31.22
CA ASN A 146 -32.56 1.16 30.65
C ASN A 146 -33.55 0.25 31.41
N MET A 147 -33.15 -0.94 31.84
CA MET A 147 -34.00 -1.81 32.65
C MET A 147 -34.31 -1.20 34.01
N ILE A 148 -33.30 -0.67 34.72
CA ILE A 148 -33.50 0.00 36.02
C ILE A 148 -34.41 1.22 35.87
N LYS A 149 -34.25 2.00 34.80
CA LYS A 149 -35.07 3.19 34.55
C LYS A 149 -36.53 2.85 34.21
N ASN A 150 -36.76 1.74 33.51
CA ASN A 150 -38.10 1.34 33.07
C ASN A 150 -38.87 0.47 34.09
N TYR A 151 -38.17 -0.11 35.07
CA TYR A 151 -38.79 -0.89 36.16
C TYR A 151 -38.92 -0.10 37.48
N GLY A 152 -38.48 1.17 37.50
CA GLY A 152 -38.47 2.04 38.69
C GLY A 152 -39.56 3.11 38.72
N GLU A 153 -40.57 3.03 37.83
CA GLU A 153 -41.87 3.70 37.96
C GLU A 153 -42.96 2.65 38.17
#